data_AF-A0AAD5G7G1-F1
#
_entry.id   AF-A0AAD5G7G1-F1
#
_cell.length_a   1.000
_cell.length_b   1.000
_cell.length_c   1.000
_cell.angle_alpha   90.00
_cell.angle_beta   90.00
_cell.angle_gamma   90.00
#
_symmetry.space_group_name_H-M   'P 1'
#
loop_
_entity.id
_entity.type
_entity.pdbx_description
1 polymer ?
#
loop_
_entity_poly.entity_id
_entity_poly.type
_entity_poly.pdbx_seq_one_letter_code
_entity_poly.pdbx_strand_id
1 'polypeptide(L)'
;MQMEVDESNALLVKEQESAQKAIEAKDQEILELRNSLKSMQCNTDETSNLLFKERESAEKAIKELKESKDQEIQKLLSKVDELDALLVKEHESAEKAIKEANELKNQEILKLQNSLQALQNKVDETNVLFLKESDSARKAIEETKDQEILRLQNALQVMQNKLDETNEVLSKERDLIQKTIEEAKDQEILKLQNEVKKTNDLLSKERDSAQKAIEEANKTKDFEIQKLQNSLLETQNKLDETNALLIKESESLQKTIEEVKEIKDQEIQKLHNSLLETQSKLDETNALLIKERESSGKAVEAASRAKGIPVRVEDTERIASLTTEVKNLKILSEWQRQRADDSEKKFSEALASSENKQLKLEETERKVFQLQESVERLEEKLADIQSPRQVLRQPGLSNLQKSKFE
;
A
#
# COMPACT_ATOMS: atom_id res chain seq x y z
N MET A 1 82.68 187.66 43.95
CA MET A 1 81.64 186.82 43.32
C MET A 1 82.09 186.23 41.97
N GLN A 2 83.39 185.97 41.75
CA GLN A 2 83.88 185.27 40.55
C GLN A 2 84.26 183.80 40.84
N MET A 3 84.62 183.45 42.09
CA MET A 3 85.06 182.10 42.46
C MET A 3 83.94 181.04 42.59
N GLU A 4 82.72 181.41 42.96
CA GLU A 4 81.61 180.44 43.11
C GLU A 4 81.08 179.92 41.76
N VAL A 5 81.32 180.66 40.68
CA VAL A 5 80.96 180.24 39.31
C VAL A 5 81.96 179.21 38.77
N ASP A 6 83.24 179.30 39.17
CA ASP A 6 84.29 178.42 38.67
C ASP A 6 84.25 177.02 39.31
N GLU A 7 83.83 176.90 40.58
CA GLU A 7 83.74 175.60 41.29
C GLU A 7 82.50 174.79 40.89
N SER A 8 81.37 175.45 40.65
CA SER A 8 80.15 174.81 40.13
C SER A 8 80.34 174.30 38.70
N ASN A 9 81.07 175.05 37.87
CA ASN A 9 81.44 174.61 36.52
C ASN A 9 82.39 173.41 36.55
N ALA A 10 83.33 173.33 37.50
CA ALA A 10 84.26 172.21 37.58
C ALA A 10 83.58 170.88 37.98
N LEU A 11 82.57 170.91 38.85
CA LEU A 11 81.77 169.73 39.21
C LEU A 11 80.86 169.29 38.06
N LEU A 12 80.22 170.25 37.39
CA LEU A 12 79.34 169.98 36.26
C LEU A 12 80.11 169.39 35.07
N VAL A 13 81.37 169.81 34.85
CA VAL A 13 82.26 169.22 33.85
C VAL A 13 82.66 167.79 34.20
N LYS A 14 82.96 167.48 35.47
CA LYS A 14 83.30 166.11 35.89
C LYS A 14 82.11 165.15 35.82
N GLU A 15 80.92 165.62 36.17
CA GLU A 15 79.69 164.85 36.05
C GLU A 15 79.33 164.64 34.57
N GLN A 16 79.53 165.67 33.73
CA GLN A 16 79.45 165.53 32.27
C GLN A 16 80.48 164.56 31.71
N GLU A 17 81.74 164.57 32.17
CA GLU A 17 82.78 163.63 31.72
C GLU A 17 82.50 162.19 32.17
N SER A 18 81.98 162.00 33.40
CA SER A 18 81.56 160.70 33.92
C SER A 18 80.37 160.14 33.13
N ALA A 19 79.34 160.98 32.91
CA ALA A 19 78.19 160.62 32.09
C ALA A 19 78.62 160.33 30.65
N GLN A 20 79.53 161.12 30.08
CA GLN A 20 80.06 160.92 28.73
C GLN A 20 80.82 159.59 28.61
N LYS A 21 81.67 159.22 29.58
CA LYS A 21 82.34 157.92 29.60
C LYS A 21 81.37 156.75 29.76
N ALA A 22 80.31 156.90 30.55
CA ALA A 22 79.28 155.88 30.70
C ALA A 22 78.44 155.72 29.42
N ILE A 23 78.15 156.83 28.74
CA ILE A 23 77.52 156.86 27.41
C ILE A 23 78.42 156.18 26.39
N GLU A 24 79.72 156.51 26.35
CA GLU A 24 80.69 155.88 25.43
C GLU A 24 80.84 154.38 25.68
N ALA A 25 80.90 153.93 26.94
CA ALA A 25 80.94 152.51 27.27
C ALA A 25 79.64 151.78 26.86
N LYS A 26 78.48 152.42 27.05
CA LYS A 26 77.19 151.88 26.61
C LYS A 26 77.05 151.88 25.09
N ASP A 27 77.57 152.89 24.41
CA ASP A 27 77.61 152.94 22.95
C ASP A 27 78.53 151.85 22.39
N GLN A 28 79.64 151.55 23.07
CA GLN A 28 80.53 150.46 22.70
C GLN A 28 79.90 149.08 22.95
N GLU A 29 79.20 148.88 24.06
CA GLU A 29 78.41 147.67 24.34
C GLU A 29 77.25 147.48 23.32
N ILE A 30 76.54 148.58 22.99
CA ILE A 30 75.52 148.60 21.95
C ILE A 30 76.13 148.25 20.58
N LEU A 31 77.32 148.77 20.26
CA LEU A 31 78.03 148.45 19.02
C LEU A 31 78.40 146.96 18.95
N GLU A 32 78.92 146.38 20.03
CA GLU A 32 79.28 144.96 20.11
C GLU A 32 78.04 144.05 20.01
N LEU A 33 76.96 144.36 20.73
CA LEU A 33 75.70 143.64 20.63
C LEU A 33 75.10 143.75 19.22
N ARG A 34 75.21 144.93 18.59
CA ARG A 34 74.75 145.14 17.21
C ARG A 34 75.57 144.34 16.20
N ASN A 35 76.88 144.23 16.40
CA ASN A 35 77.76 143.41 15.57
C ASN A 35 77.49 141.91 15.76
N SER A 36 77.30 141.46 17.01
CA SER A 36 76.93 140.07 17.32
C SER A 36 75.56 139.71 16.75
N LEU A 37 74.56 140.58 16.92
CA LEU A 37 73.24 140.42 16.31
C LEU A 37 73.33 140.33 14.79
N LYS A 38 74.15 141.17 14.15
CA LYS A 38 74.36 141.14 12.70
C LYS A 38 75.05 139.85 12.24
N SER A 39 76.01 139.34 13.01
CA SER A 39 76.64 138.04 12.74
C SER A 39 75.66 136.88 12.91
N MET A 40 74.82 136.89 13.96
CA MET A 40 73.78 135.88 14.15
C MET A 40 72.72 135.94 13.06
N GLN A 41 72.33 137.14 12.61
CA GLN A 41 71.44 137.33 11.47
C GLN A 41 72.07 136.75 10.19
N CYS A 42 73.33 137.06 9.91
CA CYS A 42 74.06 136.49 8.76
C CYS A 42 74.10 134.95 8.80
N ASN A 43 74.41 134.35 9.96
CA ASN A 43 74.43 132.90 10.12
C ASN A 43 73.03 132.28 10.00
N THR A 44 71.99 132.97 10.48
CA THR A 44 70.59 132.53 10.36
C THR A 44 70.14 132.57 8.91
N ASP A 45 70.53 133.60 8.16
CA ASP A 45 70.24 133.76 6.73
C ASP A 45 70.99 132.68 5.91
N GLU A 46 72.25 132.40 6.23
CA GLU A 46 73.01 131.32 5.60
C GLU A 46 72.40 129.94 5.87
N THR A 47 72.02 129.66 7.12
CA THR A 47 71.37 128.39 7.50
C THR A 47 70.01 128.24 6.83
N SER A 48 69.22 129.33 6.78
CA SER A 48 67.91 129.34 6.11
C SER A 48 68.07 129.09 4.61
N ASN A 49 69.08 129.67 3.97
CA ASN A 49 69.39 129.43 2.57
C ASN A 49 69.84 127.99 2.29
N LEU A 50 70.63 127.37 3.18
CA LEU A 50 71.03 125.97 3.06
C LEU A 50 69.82 125.03 3.20
N LEU A 51 68.98 125.24 4.22
CA LEU A 51 67.76 124.45 4.42
C LEU A 51 66.78 124.60 3.25
N PHE A 52 66.67 125.80 2.68
CA PHE A 52 65.85 126.03 1.48
C PHE A 52 66.35 125.20 0.30
N LYS A 53 67.66 125.21 0.02
CA LYS A 53 68.27 124.40 -1.04
C LYS A 53 68.15 122.90 -0.79
N GLU A 54 68.33 122.46 0.45
CA GLU A 54 68.20 121.06 0.83
C GLU A 54 66.74 120.59 0.64
N ARG A 55 65.77 121.39 1.10
CA ARG A 55 64.34 121.13 0.87
C ARG A 55 64.00 121.07 -0.62
N GLU A 56 64.49 122.01 -1.42
CA GLU A 56 64.27 122.03 -2.87
C GLU A 56 64.84 120.75 -3.53
N SER A 57 66.03 120.31 -3.11
CA SER A 57 66.64 119.07 -3.60
C SER A 57 65.85 117.82 -3.19
N ALA A 58 65.35 117.76 -1.95
CA ALA A 58 64.54 116.66 -1.45
C ALA A 58 63.18 116.59 -2.14
N GLU A 59 62.52 117.74 -2.36
CA GLU A 59 61.27 117.82 -3.12
C GLU A 59 61.47 117.32 -4.56
N LYS A 60 62.59 117.66 -5.20
CA LYS A 60 62.95 117.13 -6.52
C LYS A 60 63.14 115.61 -6.51
N ALA A 61 63.89 115.07 -5.55
CA ALA A 61 64.10 113.62 -5.42
C ALA A 61 62.81 112.85 -5.15
N ILE A 62 61.91 113.39 -4.31
CA ILE A 62 60.59 112.80 -4.04
C ILE A 62 59.75 112.78 -5.33
N LYS A 63 59.79 113.85 -6.12
CA LYS A 63 59.07 113.93 -7.38
C LYS A 63 59.56 112.89 -8.39
N GLU A 64 60.88 112.78 -8.58
CA GLU A 64 61.49 111.78 -9.48
C GLU A 64 61.16 110.34 -9.03
N LEU A 65 61.23 110.06 -7.73
CA LEU A 65 60.88 108.76 -7.17
C LEU A 65 59.39 108.44 -7.37
N LYS A 66 58.50 109.43 -7.20
CA LYS A 66 57.07 109.27 -7.45
C LYS A 66 56.80 108.98 -8.92
N GLU A 67 57.40 109.72 -9.84
CA GLU A 67 57.28 109.49 -11.28
C GLU A 67 57.79 108.10 -11.68
N SER A 68 58.92 107.65 -11.14
CA SER A 68 59.44 106.29 -11.38
C SER A 68 58.49 105.19 -10.88
N LYS A 69 57.91 105.36 -9.68
CA LYS A 69 56.95 104.40 -9.13
C LYS A 69 55.65 104.37 -9.93
N ASP A 70 55.15 105.54 -10.33
CA ASP A 70 53.95 105.64 -11.15
C ASP A 70 54.16 104.94 -12.51
N GLN A 71 55.34 105.09 -13.13
CA GLN A 71 55.69 104.36 -14.36
C GLN A 71 55.73 102.84 -14.17
N GLU A 72 56.26 102.35 -13.03
CA GLU A 72 56.31 100.92 -12.74
C GLU A 72 54.93 100.34 -12.45
N ILE A 73 54.09 101.06 -11.70
CA ILE A 73 52.69 100.71 -11.49
C ILE A 73 51.96 100.60 -12.84
N GLN A 74 52.14 101.57 -13.75
CA GLN A 74 51.52 101.52 -15.07
C GLN A 74 51.99 100.31 -15.90
N LYS A 75 53.29 99.96 -15.84
CA LYS A 75 53.82 98.76 -16.51
C LYS A 75 53.21 97.48 -15.94
N LEU A 76 53.07 97.39 -14.61
CA LEU A 76 52.46 96.23 -13.96
C LEU A 76 50.98 96.13 -14.29
N LEU A 77 50.24 97.24 -14.28
CA LEU A 77 48.83 97.28 -14.67
C LEU A 77 48.65 96.79 -16.12
N SER A 78 49.46 97.28 -17.07
CA SER A 78 49.42 96.80 -18.47
C SER A 78 49.69 95.30 -18.59
N LYS A 79 50.59 94.74 -17.77
CA LYS A 79 50.85 93.29 -17.76
C LYS A 79 49.69 92.49 -17.14
N VAL A 80 49.03 93.03 -16.11
CA VAL A 80 47.84 92.42 -15.52
C VAL A 80 46.72 92.39 -16.57
N ASP A 81 46.49 93.49 -17.29
CA ASP A 81 45.49 93.54 -18.35
C ASP A 81 45.79 92.53 -19.49
N GLU A 82 47.06 92.37 -19.86
CA GLU A 82 47.49 91.33 -20.83
C GLU A 82 47.23 89.91 -20.33
N LEU A 83 47.56 89.62 -19.07
CA LEU A 83 47.33 88.30 -18.46
C LEU A 83 45.84 87.98 -18.32
N ASP A 84 45.03 88.96 -17.91
CA ASP A 84 43.58 88.81 -17.81
C ASP A 84 42.97 88.53 -19.19
N ALA A 85 43.44 89.23 -20.23
CA ALA A 85 43.00 88.97 -21.61
C ALA A 85 43.39 87.56 -22.11
N LEU A 86 44.56 87.04 -21.72
CA LEU A 86 44.97 85.67 -22.04
C LEU A 86 44.13 84.64 -21.28
N LEU A 87 43.89 84.85 -19.99
CA LEU A 87 43.05 83.97 -19.17
C LEU A 87 41.62 83.89 -19.71
N VAL A 88 41.03 85.02 -20.11
CA VAL A 88 39.69 85.03 -20.73
C VAL A 88 39.67 84.19 -22.00
N LYS A 89 40.67 84.35 -22.89
CA LYS A 89 40.75 83.55 -24.13
C LYS A 89 40.92 82.06 -23.85
N GLU A 90 41.74 81.69 -22.87
CA GLU A 90 41.94 80.30 -22.48
C GLU A 90 40.65 79.70 -21.93
N HIS A 91 39.95 80.41 -21.04
CA HIS A 91 38.63 80.01 -20.54
C HIS A 91 37.60 79.84 -21.64
N GLU A 92 37.49 80.80 -22.57
CA GLU A 92 36.58 80.70 -23.72
C GLU A 92 36.90 79.48 -24.61
N SER A 93 38.18 79.20 -24.83
CA SER A 93 38.62 78.04 -25.61
C SER A 93 38.29 76.71 -24.92
N ALA A 94 38.51 76.63 -23.60
CA ALA A 94 38.19 75.46 -22.79
C ALA A 94 36.68 75.22 -22.73
N GLU A 95 35.89 76.28 -22.57
CA GLU A 95 34.42 76.19 -22.57
C GLU A 95 33.90 75.69 -23.93
N LYS A 96 34.48 76.17 -25.03
CA LYS A 96 34.16 75.69 -26.37
C LYS A 96 34.48 74.20 -26.54
N ALA A 97 35.67 73.77 -26.11
CA ALA A 97 36.07 72.36 -26.17
C ALA A 97 35.16 71.46 -25.34
N ILE A 98 34.73 71.91 -24.14
CA ILE A 98 33.78 71.18 -23.30
C ILE A 98 32.41 71.05 -23.99
N LYS A 99 31.92 72.13 -24.61
CA LYS A 99 30.64 72.09 -25.36
C LYS A 99 30.71 71.11 -26.52
N GLU A 100 31.78 71.13 -27.31
CA GLU A 100 31.99 70.20 -28.43
C GLU A 100 32.08 68.74 -27.95
N ALA A 101 32.81 68.48 -26.87
CA ALA A 101 32.91 67.15 -26.28
C ALA A 101 31.55 66.62 -25.77
N ASN A 102 30.76 67.48 -25.11
CA ASN A 102 29.43 67.12 -24.64
C ASN A 102 28.46 66.84 -25.80
N GLU A 103 28.53 67.61 -26.89
CA GLU A 103 27.72 67.38 -28.08
C GLU A 103 28.03 66.02 -28.72
N LEU A 104 29.31 65.67 -28.90
CA LEU A 104 29.72 64.36 -29.42
C LEU A 104 29.25 63.22 -28.52
N LYS A 105 29.40 63.38 -27.20
CA LYS A 105 28.94 62.40 -26.21
C LYS A 105 27.43 62.19 -26.29
N ASN A 106 26.65 63.27 -26.39
CA ASN A 106 25.19 63.20 -26.52
C ASN A 106 24.78 62.49 -27.81
N GLN A 107 25.45 62.78 -28.93
CA GLN A 107 25.20 62.09 -30.19
C GLN A 107 25.49 60.58 -30.11
N GLU A 108 26.55 60.18 -29.41
CA GLU A 108 26.88 58.77 -29.21
C GLU A 108 25.88 58.06 -28.29
N ILE A 109 25.48 58.72 -27.19
CA ILE A 109 24.41 58.21 -26.30
C ILE A 109 23.13 57.97 -27.09
N LEU A 110 22.73 58.91 -27.96
CA LEU A 110 21.53 58.76 -28.78
C LEU A 110 21.64 57.57 -29.76
N LYS A 111 22.80 57.38 -30.40
CA LYS A 111 23.06 56.22 -31.28
C LYS A 111 22.97 54.89 -30.53
N LEU A 112 23.55 54.83 -29.33
CA LEU A 112 23.52 53.62 -28.49
C LEU A 112 22.10 53.33 -27.99
N GLN A 113 21.35 54.36 -27.58
CA GLN A 113 19.93 54.22 -27.18
C GLN A 113 19.07 53.68 -28.34
N ASN A 114 19.24 54.22 -29.54
CA ASN A 114 18.52 53.74 -30.72
C ASN A 114 18.86 52.28 -31.06
N SER A 115 20.14 51.91 -30.95
CA SER A 115 20.60 50.54 -31.19
C SER A 115 20.05 49.57 -30.15
N LEU A 116 20.05 49.97 -28.87
CA LEU A 116 19.47 49.20 -27.78
C LEU A 116 17.97 48.99 -27.99
N GLN A 117 17.23 50.04 -28.34
CA GLN A 117 15.79 49.95 -28.62
C GLN A 117 15.51 49.01 -29.81
N ALA A 118 16.32 49.06 -30.87
CA ALA A 118 16.17 48.16 -32.01
C ALA A 118 16.41 46.69 -31.62
N LEU A 119 17.39 46.41 -30.75
CA LEU A 119 17.63 45.07 -30.21
C LEU A 119 16.47 44.61 -29.32
N GLN A 120 15.96 45.50 -28.47
CA GLN A 120 14.81 45.22 -27.60
C GLN A 120 13.59 44.79 -28.43
N ASN A 121 13.26 45.56 -29.47
CA ASN A 121 12.14 45.26 -30.37
C ASN A 121 12.32 43.90 -31.07
N LYS A 122 13.54 43.58 -31.54
CA LYS A 122 13.83 42.27 -32.16
C LYS A 122 13.67 41.11 -31.18
N VAL A 123 14.09 41.30 -29.93
CA VAL A 123 13.90 40.30 -28.87
C VAL A 123 12.41 40.09 -28.61
N ASP A 124 11.62 41.16 -28.52
CA ASP A 124 10.18 41.07 -28.31
C ASP A 124 9.46 40.38 -29.48
N GLU A 125 9.80 40.72 -30.73
CA GLU A 125 9.28 40.05 -31.93
C GLU A 125 9.62 38.55 -31.93
N THR A 126 10.87 38.21 -31.60
CA THR A 126 11.32 36.81 -31.52
C THR A 126 10.57 36.05 -30.43
N ASN A 127 10.37 36.65 -29.26
CA ASN A 127 9.60 36.04 -28.17
C ASN A 127 8.15 35.80 -28.57
N VAL A 128 7.51 36.75 -29.26
CA VAL A 128 6.13 36.59 -29.76
C VAL A 128 6.05 35.46 -30.78
N LEU A 129 7.01 35.34 -31.71
CA LEU A 129 7.05 34.25 -32.67
C LEU A 129 7.26 32.90 -31.98
N PHE A 130 8.19 32.81 -31.04
CA PHE A 130 8.45 31.60 -30.26
C PHE A 130 7.21 31.14 -29.48
N LEU A 131 6.50 32.06 -28.83
CA LEU A 131 5.26 31.74 -28.12
C LEU A 131 4.18 31.22 -29.07
N LYS A 132 3.97 31.88 -30.22
CA LYS A 132 3.01 31.41 -31.23
C LYS A 132 3.35 30.02 -31.78
N GLU A 133 4.63 29.78 -32.07
CA GLU A 133 5.09 28.49 -32.56
C GLU A 133 4.88 27.39 -31.50
N SER A 134 5.26 27.67 -30.25
CA SER A 134 5.03 26.77 -29.11
C SER A 134 3.55 26.44 -28.91
N ASP A 135 2.67 27.45 -28.96
CA ASP A 135 1.22 27.26 -28.83
C ASP A 135 0.64 26.46 -29.99
N SER A 136 1.10 26.71 -31.23
CA SER A 136 0.67 25.95 -32.40
C SER A 136 1.10 24.48 -32.33
N ALA A 137 2.34 24.21 -31.89
CA ALA A 137 2.86 22.88 -31.69
C ALA A 137 2.10 22.14 -30.59
N ARG A 138 1.79 22.82 -29.49
CA ARG A 138 0.98 22.27 -28.39
C ARG A 138 -0.41 21.89 -28.88
N LYS A 139 -1.08 22.76 -29.65
CA LYS A 139 -2.40 22.48 -30.22
C LYS A 139 -2.38 21.28 -31.17
N ALA A 140 -1.39 21.19 -32.05
CA ALA A 140 -1.25 20.05 -32.95
C ALA A 140 -1.05 18.72 -32.17
N ILE A 141 -0.23 18.74 -31.12
CA ILE A 141 -0.05 17.57 -30.25
C ILE A 141 -1.37 17.18 -29.57
N GLU A 142 -2.13 18.14 -29.07
CA GLU A 142 -3.42 17.89 -28.41
C GLU A 142 -4.44 17.28 -29.40
N GLU A 143 -4.56 17.84 -30.61
CA GLU A 143 -5.42 17.30 -31.67
C GLU A 143 -5.03 15.86 -32.06
N THR A 144 -3.74 15.55 -32.19
CA THR A 144 -3.31 14.17 -32.49
C THR A 144 -3.60 13.19 -31.36
N LYS A 145 -3.46 13.62 -30.10
CA LYS A 145 -3.82 12.81 -28.93
C LYS A 145 -5.31 12.51 -28.90
N ASP A 146 -6.15 13.52 -29.13
CA ASP A 146 -7.60 13.35 -29.14
C ASP A 146 -8.06 12.41 -30.25
N GLN A 147 -7.45 12.50 -31.44
CA GLN A 147 -7.71 11.58 -32.54
C GLN A 147 -7.33 10.12 -32.20
N GLU A 148 -6.18 9.91 -31.55
CA GLU A 148 -5.74 8.57 -31.17
C GLU A 148 -6.60 7.99 -30.03
N ILE A 149 -6.99 8.81 -29.05
CA ILE A 149 -7.93 8.42 -27.99
C ILE A 149 -9.25 7.95 -28.63
N LEU A 150 -9.80 8.70 -29.58
CA LEU A 150 -11.03 8.32 -30.27
C LEU A 150 -10.87 7.01 -31.06
N ARG A 151 -9.72 6.82 -31.73
CA ARG A 151 -9.40 5.59 -32.46
C ARG A 151 -9.35 4.38 -31.52
N LEU A 152 -8.68 4.52 -30.38
CA LEU A 152 -8.58 3.46 -29.37
C LEU A 152 -9.92 3.15 -28.72
N GLN A 153 -10.74 4.17 -28.42
CA GLN A 153 -12.11 3.98 -27.92
C GLN A 153 -12.98 3.22 -28.92
N ASN A 154 -12.93 3.56 -30.20
CA ASN A 154 -13.65 2.85 -31.24
C ASN A 154 -13.19 1.39 -31.37
N ALA A 155 -11.87 1.14 -31.32
CA ALA A 155 -11.33 -0.21 -31.36
C ALA A 155 -11.77 -1.04 -30.14
N LEU A 156 -11.77 -0.44 -28.95
CA LEU A 156 -12.26 -1.07 -27.72
C LEU A 156 -13.75 -1.45 -27.85
N GLN A 157 -14.58 -0.54 -28.34
CA GLN A 157 -16.01 -0.79 -28.54
C GLN A 157 -16.26 -1.95 -29.51
N VAL A 158 -15.51 -2.01 -30.62
CA VAL A 158 -15.60 -3.12 -31.58
C VAL A 158 -15.22 -4.45 -30.92
N MET A 159 -14.18 -4.48 -30.08
CA MET A 159 -13.78 -5.70 -29.37
C MET A 159 -14.84 -6.13 -28.34
N GLN A 160 -15.45 -5.18 -27.62
CA GLN A 160 -16.53 -5.46 -26.68
C GLN A 160 -17.75 -6.06 -27.39
N ASN A 161 -18.20 -5.46 -28.50
CA ASN A 161 -19.32 -5.98 -29.28
C ASN A 161 -19.05 -7.42 -29.77
N LYS A 162 -17.83 -7.70 -30.27
CA LYS A 162 -17.45 -9.05 -30.70
C LYS A 162 -17.45 -10.06 -29.54
N LEU A 163 -17.04 -9.63 -28.35
CA LEU A 163 -17.07 -10.47 -27.15
C LEU A 163 -18.52 -10.80 -26.77
N ASP A 164 -19.41 -9.81 -26.82
CA ASP A 164 -20.83 -9.99 -26.50
C ASP A 164 -21.52 -10.92 -27.51
N GLU A 165 -21.27 -10.74 -28.81
CA GLU A 165 -21.75 -11.64 -29.87
C GLU A 165 -21.27 -13.08 -29.64
N THR A 166 -19.98 -13.26 -29.31
CA THR A 166 -19.41 -14.59 -29.04
C THR A 166 -20.04 -15.23 -27.81
N ASN A 167 -20.25 -14.46 -26.74
CA ASN A 167 -20.90 -14.93 -25.53
C ASN A 167 -22.37 -15.32 -25.78
N GLU A 168 -23.09 -14.57 -26.62
CA GLU A 168 -24.46 -14.90 -26.99
C GLU A 168 -24.53 -16.23 -27.76
N VAL A 169 -23.62 -16.44 -28.72
CA VAL A 169 -23.54 -17.72 -29.47
C VAL A 169 -23.24 -18.88 -28.52
N LEU A 170 -22.25 -18.73 -27.62
CA LEU A 170 -21.92 -19.77 -26.64
C LEU A 170 -23.08 -20.05 -25.67
N SER A 171 -23.86 -19.03 -25.29
CA SER A 171 -25.06 -19.23 -24.47
C SER A 171 -26.11 -20.06 -25.21
N LYS A 172 -26.40 -19.71 -26.47
CA LYS A 172 -27.36 -20.46 -27.30
C LYS A 172 -26.92 -21.91 -27.52
N GLU A 173 -25.63 -22.15 -27.75
CA GLU A 173 -25.08 -23.50 -27.88
C GLU A 173 -25.23 -24.30 -26.58
N ARG A 174 -24.93 -23.69 -25.42
CA ARG A 174 -25.14 -24.33 -24.11
C ARG A 174 -26.59 -24.71 -23.88
N ASP A 175 -27.52 -23.82 -24.19
CA ASP A 175 -28.96 -24.08 -24.03
C ASP A 175 -29.45 -25.21 -24.95
N LEU A 176 -28.98 -25.25 -26.20
CA LEU A 176 -29.28 -26.33 -27.13
C LEU A 176 -28.73 -27.67 -26.64
N ILE A 177 -27.45 -27.71 -26.23
CA ILE A 177 -26.82 -28.92 -25.69
C ILE A 177 -27.57 -29.41 -24.45
N GLN A 178 -27.93 -28.50 -23.53
CA GLN A 178 -28.68 -28.83 -22.33
C GLN A 178 -30.04 -29.43 -22.68
N LYS A 179 -30.76 -28.86 -23.64
CA LYS A 179 -32.05 -29.38 -24.10
C LYS A 179 -31.91 -30.77 -24.71
N THR A 180 -30.90 -31.00 -25.56
CA THR A 180 -30.66 -32.32 -26.17
C THR A 180 -30.30 -33.37 -25.13
N ILE A 181 -29.49 -33.02 -24.12
CA ILE A 181 -29.16 -33.90 -23.01
C ILE A 181 -30.42 -34.28 -22.22
N GLU A 182 -31.29 -33.31 -21.94
CA GLU A 182 -32.52 -33.57 -21.18
C GLU A 182 -33.49 -34.45 -21.97
N GLU A 183 -33.67 -34.19 -23.27
CA GLU A 183 -34.46 -35.05 -24.16
C GLU A 183 -33.91 -36.48 -24.24
N ALA A 184 -32.58 -36.65 -24.28
CA ALA A 184 -31.94 -37.97 -24.30
C ALA A 184 -32.17 -38.73 -22.98
N LYS A 185 -32.06 -38.04 -21.83
CA LYS A 185 -32.36 -38.63 -20.51
C LYS A 185 -33.82 -39.06 -20.42
N ASP A 186 -34.75 -38.21 -20.85
CA ASP A 186 -36.18 -38.53 -20.81
C ASP A 186 -36.51 -39.76 -21.67
N GLN A 187 -35.91 -39.86 -22.86
CA GLN A 187 -36.05 -41.04 -23.71
C GLN A 187 -35.49 -42.32 -23.06
N GLU A 188 -34.35 -42.22 -22.37
CA GLU A 188 -33.75 -43.36 -21.67
C GLU A 188 -34.56 -43.78 -20.45
N ILE A 189 -35.06 -42.83 -19.67
CA ILE A 189 -35.99 -43.08 -18.56
C ILE A 189 -37.24 -43.81 -19.07
N LEU A 190 -37.82 -43.37 -20.19
CA LEU A 190 -39.00 -44.01 -20.77
C LEU A 190 -38.73 -45.46 -21.19
N LYS A 191 -37.56 -45.74 -21.78
CA LYS A 191 -37.15 -47.11 -22.13
C LYS A 191 -37.05 -47.99 -20.88
N LEU A 192 -36.34 -47.52 -19.85
CA LEU A 192 -36.19 -48.26 -18.60
C LEU A 192 -37.54 -48.50 -17.90
N GLN A 193 -38.43 -47.49 -17.88
CA GLN A 193 -39.78 -47.65 -17.33
C GLN A 193 -40.59 -48.72 -18.07
N ASN A 194 -40.52 -48.77 -19.40
CA ASN A 194 -41.20 -49.78 -20.19
C ASN A 194 -40.64 -51.20 -19.93
N GLU A 195 -39.33 -51.34 -19.80
CA GLU A 195 -38.70 -52.61 -19.44
C GLU A 195 -39.11 -53.07 -18.04
N VAL A 196 -39.08 -52.18 -17.05
CA VAL A 196 -39.55 -52.45 -15.69
C VAL A 196 -41.03 -52.84 -15.66
N LYS A 197 -41.88 -52.18 -16.46
CA LYS A 197 -43.30 -52.54 -16.57
C LYS A 197 -43.46 -53.95 -17.13
N LYS A 198 -42.73 -54.28 -18.20
CA LYS A 198 -42.75 -55.61 -18.82
C LYS A 198 -42.30 -56.71 -17.85
N THR A 199 -41.23 -56.48 -17.09
CA THR A 199 -40.75 -57.45 -16.08
C THR A 199 -41.75 -57.60 -14.94
N ASN A 200 -42.35 -56.51 -14.47
CA ASN A 200 -43.40 -56.56 -13.44
C ASN A 200 -44.64 -57.32 -13.91
N ASP A 201 -45.11 -57.12 -15.15
CA ASP A 201 -46.24 -57.85 -15.70
C ASP A 201 -45.97 -59.36 -15.78
N LEU A 202 -44.74 -59.75 -16.14
CA LEU A 202 -44.31 -61.15 -16.13
C LEU A 202 -44.27 -61.73 -14.72
N LEU A 203 -43.67 -61.01 -13.76
CA LEU A 203 -43.62 -61.41 -12.37
C LEU A 203 -45.02 -61.54 -11.75
N SER A 204 -45.97 -60.67 -12.13
CA SER A 204 -47.36 -60.76 -11.67
C SER A 204 -48.03 -62.04 -12.18
N LYS A 205 -47.87 -62.35 -13.48
CA LYS A 205 -48.41 -63.59 -14.06
C LYS A 205 -47.81 -64.84 -13.42
N GLU A 206 -46.51 -64.82 -13.19
CA GLU A 206 -45.81 -65.92 -12.52
C GLU A 206 -46.32 -66.09 -11.09
N ARG A 207 -46.47 -64.99 -10.32
CA ARG A 207 -47.09 -65.01 -8.99
C ARG A 207 -48.51 -65.58 -9.01
N ASP A 208 -49.36 -65.16 -9.95
CA ASP A 208 -50.73 -65.66 -10.06
C ASP A 208 -50.76 -67.18 -10.39
N SER A 209 -49.86 -67.63 -11.25
CA SER A 209 -49.73 -69.05 -11.59
C SER A 209 -49.23 -69.89 -10.40
N ALA A 210 -48.24 -69.39 -9.66
CA ALA A 210 -47.74 -70.01 -8.45
C ALA A 210 -48.82 -70.06 -7.37
N GLN A 211 -49.61 -68.99 -7.23
CA GLN A 211 -50.71 -68.94 -6.26
C GLN A 211 -51.79 -69.97 -6.59
N LYS A 212 -52.18 -70.12 -7.86
CA LYS A 212 -53.11 -71.17 -8.30
C LYS A 212 -52.58 -72.57 -8.02
N ALA A 213 -51.31 -72.83 -8.33
CA ALA A 213 -50.68 -74.12 -8.04
C ALA A 213 -50.65 -74.43 -6.53
N ILE A 214 -50.39 -73.43 -5.69
CA ILE A 214 -50.46 -73.57 -4.22
C ILE A 214 -51.90 -73.89 -3.78
N GLU A 215 -52.90 -73.20 -4.33
CA GLU A 215 -54.31 -73.43 -3.98
C GLU A 215 -54.80 -74.82 -4.40
N GLU A 216 -54.42 -75.29 -5.60
CA GLU A 216 -54.70 -76.65 -6.07
C GLU A 216 -54.01 -77.70 -5.18
N ALA A 217 -52.73 -77.49 -4.86
CA ALA A 217 -51.99 -78.37 -3.95
C ALA A 217 -52.66 -78.44 -2.57
N ASN A 218 -53.12 -77.30 -2.03
CA ASN A 218 -53.84 -77.28 -0.76
C ASN A 218 -55.18 -78.01 -0.85
N LYS A 219 -55.96 -77.85 -1.92
CA LYS A 219 -57.20 -78.63 -2.14
C LYS A 219 -56.94 -80.14 -2.19
N THR A 220 -55.87 -80.57 -2.87
CA THR A 220 -55.50 -82.00 -2.90
C THR A 220 -55.10 -82.52 -1.53
N LYS A 221 -54.32 -81.74 -0.76
CA LYS A 221 -53.96 -82.07 0.61
C LYS A 221 -55.18 -82.14 1.51
N ASP A 222 -56.11 -81.20 1.42
CA ASP A 222 -57.34 -81.19 2.22
C ASP A 222 -58.22 -82.41 1.91
N PHE A 223 -58.36 -82.78 0.63
CA PHE A 223 -59.07 -83.99 0.23
C PHE A 223 -58.41 -85.26 0.79
N GLU A 224 -57.07 -85.34 0.74
CA GLU A 224 -56.32 -86.47 1.26
C GLU A 224 -56.37 -86.56 2.78
N ILE A 225 -56.26 -85.42 3.49
CA ILE A 225 -56.48 -85.32 4.93
C ILE A 225 -57.89 -85.80 5.29
N GLN A 226 -58.92 -85.36 4.56
CA GLN A 226 -60.30 -85.77 4.83
C GLN A 226 -60.51 -87.27 4.59
N LYS A 227 -59.90 -87.84 3.54
CA LYS A 227 -59.92 -89.28 3.28
C LYS A 227 -59.25 -90.06 4.42
N LEU A 228 -58.08 -89.61 4.88
CA LEU A 228 -57.36 -90.24 6.00
C LEU A 228 -58.15 -90.13 7.30
N GLN A 229 -58.79 -88.98 7.57
CA GLN A 229 -59.66 -88.79 8.73
C GLN A 229 -60.88 -89.73 8.70
N ASN A 230 -61.53 -89.91 7.55
CA ASN A 230 -62.66 -90.84 7.41
C ASN A 230 -62.21 -92.30 7.63
N SER A 231 -61.08 -92.70 7.04
CA SER A 231 -60.52 -94.03 7.28
C SER A 231 -60.17 -94.25 8.75
N LEU A 232 -59.59 -93.24 9.41
CA LEU A 232 -59.28 -93.29 10.84
C LEU A 232 -60.56 -93.44 11.65
N LEU A 233 -61.60 -92.67 11.35
CA LEU A 233 -62.90 -92.75 12.02
C LEU A 233 -63.55 -94.14 11.85
N GLU A 234 -63.49 -94.73 10.66
CA GLU A 234 -63.96 -96.10 10.43
C GLU A 234 -63.20 -97.13 11.27
N THR A 235 -61.87 -97.01 11.35
CA THR A 235 -61.07 -97.90 12.22
C THR A 235 -61.35 -97.68 13.70
N GLN A 236 -61.60 -96.44 14.10
CA GLN A 236 -61.98 -96.07 15.47
C GLN A 236 -63.34 -96.68 15.83
N ASN A 237 -64.34 -96.54 14.97
CA ASN A 237 -65.67 -97.11 15.19
C ASN A 237 -65.64 -98.64 15.28
N LYS A 238 -64.88 -99.31 14.41
CA LYS A 238 -64.68 -100.77 14.50
C LYS A 238 -64.02 -101.17 15.82
N LEU A 239 -63.02 -100.41 16.26
CA LEU A 239 -62.37 -100.65 17.54
C LEU A 239 -63.37 -100.47 18.70
N ASP A 240 -64.16 -99.40 18.68
CA ASP A 240 -65.19 -99.13 19.70
C ASP A 240 -66.27 -100.23 19.72
N GLU A 241 -66.72 -100.73 18.56
CA GLU A 241 -67.62 -101.88 18.47
C GLU A 241 -66.99 -103.15 19.07
N THR A 242 -65.73 -103.46 18.75
CA THR A 242 -65.03 -104.62 19.34
C THR A 242 -64.83 -104.47 20.84
N ASN A 243 -64.52 -103.26 21.32
CA ASN A 243 -64.39 -102.95 22.74
C ASN A 243 -65.74 -103.11 23.45
N ALA A 244 -66.84 -102.66 22.87
CA ALA A 244 -68.17 -102.84 23.43
C ALA A 244 -68.57 -104.33 23.51
N LEU A 245 -68.23 -105.14 22.49
CA LEU A 245 -68.42 -106.58 22.52
C LEU A 245 -67.58 -107.26 23.61
N LEU A 246 -66.30 -106.91 23.72
CA LEU A 246 -65.40 -107.43 24.75
C LEU A 246 -65.83 -107.03 26.17
N ILE A 247 -66.31 -105.80 26.38
CA ILE A 247 -66.87 -105.37 27.66
C ILE A 247 -68.09 -106.22 28.00
N LYS A 248 -69.02 -106.41 27.06
CA LYS A 248 -70.22 -107.24 27.26
C LYS A 248 -69.88 -108.71 27.54
N GLU A 249 -68.89 -109.25 26.84
CA GLU A 249 -68.37 -110.60 27.10
C GLU A 249 -67.74 -110.69 28.48
N SER A 250 -66.87 -109.74 28.85
CA SER A 250 -66.25 -109.65 30.18
C SER A 250 -67.29 -109.54 31.31
N GLU A 251 -68.34 -108.73 31.14
CA GLU A 251 -69.43 -108.60 32.11
C GLU A 251 -70.21 -109.93 32.24
N SER A 252 -70.48 -110.60 31.12
CA SER A 252 -71.14 -111.91 31.13
C SER A 252 -70.28 -113.00 31.79
N LEU A 253 -68.96 -112.96 31.55
CA LEU A 253 -67.97 -113.85 32.17
C LEU A 253 -67.82 -113.55 33.66
N GLN A 254 -67.79 -112.28 34.08
CA GLN A 254 -67.81 -111.91 35.49
C GLN A 254 -69.07 -112.42 36.19
N LYS A 255 -70.25 -112.27 35.55
CA LYS A 255 -71.50 -112.78 36.12
C LYS A 255 -71.49 -114.31 36.28
N THR A 256 -70.97 -115.04 35.27
CA THR A 256 -70.81 -116.50 35.38
C THR A 256 -69.74 -116.89 36.39
N ILE A 257 -68.66 -116.13 36.54
CA ILE A 257 -67.65 -116.38 37.58
C ILE A 257 -68.26 -116.17 38.97
N GLU A 258 -69.06 -115.12 39.18
CA GLU A 258 -69.72 -114.89 40.47
C GLU A 258 -70.73 -116.01 40.77
N GLU A 259 -71.54 -116.42 39.80
CA GLU A 259 -72.47 -117.56 39.92
C GLU A 259 -71.72 -118.89 40.19
N VAL A 260 -70.61 -119.16 39.49
CA VAL A 260 -69.76 -120.35 39.71
C VAL A 260 -69.07 -120.30 41.07
N LYS A 261 -68.65 -119.12 41.52
CA LYS A 261 -68.04 -118.93 42.83
C LYS A 261 -69.07 -119.19 43.94
N GLU A 262 -70.30 -118.70 43.77
CA GLU A 262 -71.41 -118.94 44.70
C GLU A 262 -71.83 -120.43 44.73
N ILE A 263 -71.87 -121.12 43.58
CA ILE A 263 -72.08 -122.58 43.50
C ILE A 263 -70.92 -123.34 44.16
N LYS A 264 -69.67 -122.95 43.89
CA LYS A 264 -68.50 -123.59 44.49
C LYS A 264 -68.43 -123.34 45.99
N ASP A 265 -68.80 -122.19 46.49
CA ASP A 265 -68.84 -121.92 47.92
C ASP A 265 -69.91 -122.79 48.60
N GLN A 266 -71.08 -122.97 47.97
CA GLN A 266 -72.11 -123.92 48.43
C GLN A 266 -71.65 -125.40 48.37
N GLU A 267 -70.88 -125.77 47.35
CA GLU A 267 -70.37 -127.13 47.16
C GLU A 267 -69.15 -127.44 48.03
N ILE A 268 -68.27 -126.47 48.29
CA ILE A 268 -67.19 -126.57 49.29
C ILE A 268 -67.80 -126.75 50.68
N GLN A 269 -68.90 -126.06 50.99
CA GLN A 269 -69.61 -126.24 52.27
C GLN A 269 -70.22 -127.65 52.40
N LYS A 270 -70.71 -128.24 51.30
CA LYS A 270 -71.17 -129.65 51.27
C LYS A 270 -70.03 -130.67 51.33
N LEU A 271 -68.93 -130.44 50.60
CA LEU A 271 -67.75 -131.32 50.59
C LEU A 271 -67.01 -131.28 51.92
N HIS A 272 -66.98 -130.15 52.63
CA HIS A 272 -66.43 -130.05 53.98
C HIS A 272 -67.22 -130.94 54.96
N ASN A 273 -68.55 -130.98 54.82
CA ASN A 273 -69.41 -131.85 55.63
C ASN A 273 -69.26 -133.34 55.26
N SER A 274 -68.95 -133.67 54.00
CA SER A 274 -68.72 -135.05 53.53
C SER A 274 -67.30 -135.58 53.85
N LEU A 275 -66.28 -134.71 53.85
CA LEU A 275 -64.92 -135.04 54.27
C LEU A 275 -64.84 -135.40 55.76
N LEU A 276 -65.66 -134.75 56.59
CA LEU A 276 -65.87 -135.10 57.99
C LEU A 276 -66.40 -136.54 58.17
N GLU A 277 -67.07 -137.08 57.15
CA GLU A 277 -67.70 -138.41 57.13
C GLU A 277 -66.81 -139.50 56.50
N THR A 278 -65.91 -139.14 55.58
CA THR A 278 -64.99 -140.08 54.90
C THR A 278 -63.62 -140.21 55.57
N GLN A 279 -63.19 -139.25 56.41
CA GLN A 279 -61.99 -139.43 57.24
C GLN A 279 -62.21 -140.54 58.30
N SER A 280 -63.46 -140.76 58.74
CA SER A 280 -63.90 -141.88 59.58
C SER A 280 -63.84 -143.26 58.88
N LYS A 281 -63.66 -143.29 57.54
CA LYS A 281 -63.55 -144.52 56.74
C LYS A 281 -62.15 -144.77 56.16
N LEU A 282 -61.18 -143.89 56.43
CA LEU A 282 -59.77 -144.03 56.01
C LEU A 282 -58.94 -144.85 57.03
N ASP A 283 -59.50 -145.16 58.20
CA ASP A 283 -58.86 -145.86 59.33
C ASP A 283 -58.66 -147.39 59.16
N GLU A 284 -59.01 -148.03 58.04
CA GLU A 284 -58.93 -149.51 58.01
C GLU A 284 -58.25 -150.17 56.81
N THR A 285 -57.87 -149.46 55.74
CA THR A 285 -57.24 -150.14 54.59
C THR A 285 -56.28 -149.25 53.79
N ASN A 286 -55.10 -148.99 54.36
CA ASN A 286 -53.84 -149.11 53.60
C ASN A 286 -52.62 -148.88 54.49
N ALA A 287 -52.47 -149.76 55.47
CA ALA A 287 -51.16 -150.12 55.98
C ALA A 287 -50.33 -150.71 54.82
N LEU A 288 -49.41 -149.87 54.31
CA LEU A 288 -48.12 -150.22 53.71
C LEU A 288 -48.14 -150.72 52.24
N LEU A 289 -47.58 -150.07 51.21
CA LEU A 289 -46.67 -148.93 51.08
C LEU A 289 -46.53 -148.54 49.58
N ILE A 290 -46.48 -147.22 49.33
CA ILE A 290 -45.46 -146.46 48.55
C ILE A 290 -45.20 -146.76 47.06
N LYS A 291 -45.35 -145.66 46.28
CA LYS A 291 -44.51 -145.10 45.16
C LYS A 291 -45.47 -144.63 44.05
N GLU A 292 -45.41 -143.45 43.44
CA GLU A 292 -44.33 -142.50 43.16
C GLU A 292 -45.06 -141.22 42.64
N ARG A 293 -44.95 -140.08 43.34
CA ARG A 293 -44.23 -138.84 42.93
C ARG A 293 -44.78 -138.12 41.68
N GLU A 294 -45.29 -136.89 41.89
CA GLU A 294 -44.59 -135.57 41.74
C GLU A 294 -44.55 -135.11 40.26
N SER A 295 -45.27 -134.04 39.89
CA SER A 295 -44.80 -132.63 39.90
C SER A 295 -43.60 -132.40 38.95
N SER A 296 -43.45 -131.35 38.16
CA SER A 296 -43.89 -129.96 38.25
C SER A 296 -43.34 -129.20 37.03
N GLY A 297 -44.00 -128.08 36.67
CA GLY A 297 -43.33 -126.86 36.21
C GLY A 297 -42.91 -126.78 34.73
N LYS A 298 -42.71 -125.60 34.12
CA LYS A 298 -42.82 -124.19 34.55
C LYS A 298 -42.34 -123.31 33.37
N ALA A 299 -42.89 -122.09 33.21
CA ALA A 299 -42.15 -120.82 32.96
C ALA A 299 -41.54 -120.56 31.53
N VAL A 300 -41.24 -119.35 30.98
CA VAL A 300 -41.11 -117.93 31.45
C VAL A 300 -40.65 -116.96 30.30
N GLU A 301 -40.78 -115.61 30.50
CA GLU A 301 -39.99 -114.41 30.01
C GLU A 301 -39.72 -114.06 28.50
N ALA A 302 -39.19 -112.88 28.06
CA ALA A 302 -39.15 -111.43 28.43
C ALA A 302 -38.34 -110.54 27.42
N ALA A 303 -38.52 -109.20 27.56
CA ALA A 303 -37.97 -107.89 27.06
C ALA A 303 -36.54 -107.63 26.44
N SER A 304 -36.32 -106.39 25.86
CA SER A 304 -35.10 -105.47 25.95
C SER A 304 -35.10 -104.12 25.13
N ARG A 305 -34.04 -103.24 25.22
CA ARG A 305 -33.92 -101.71 25.15
C ARG A 305 -32.61 -101.12 24.46
N ALA A 306 -32.53 -99.82 23.96
CA ALA A 306 -31.47 -98.71 24.20
C ALA A 306 -30.90 -97.72 23.07
N LYS A 307 -30.76 -96.38 23.39
CA LYS A 307 -29.76 -95.20 23.21
C LYS A 307 -29.18 -94.52 21.89
N GLY A 308 -28.97 -93.15 21.89
CA GLY A 308 -27.82 -92.33 21.28
C GLY A 308 -28.03 -90.88 20.66
N ILE A 309 -27.10 -89.86 20.80
CA ILE A 309 -27.07 -88.41 20.29
C ILE A 309 -25.67 -87.99 19.67
N PRO A 310 -25.52 -87.04 18.68
CA PRO A 310 -24.62 -85.80 18.75
C PRO A 310 -25.02 -84.55 17.84
N VAL A 311 -24.82 -83.24 18.16
CA VAL A 311 -23.72 -82.18 18.07
C VAL A 311 -23.50 -81.41 16.71
N ARG A 312 -23.35 -80.06 16.81
CA ARG A 312 -23.35 -78.92 15.82
C ARG A 312 -21.97 -78.50 15.28
N VAL A 313 -21.90 -77.90 14.07
CA VAL A 313 -20.71 -77.34 13.38
C VAL A 313 -20.94 -75.86 13.00
N GLU A 314 -20.03 -74.95 13.37
CA GLU A 314 -19.97 -73.55 12.92
C GLU A 314 -18.50 -73.20 12.66
N ASP A 315 -18.07 -73.08 11.39
CA ASP A 315 -16.77 -72.45 11.03
C ASP A 315 -16.65 -72.02 9.54
N THR A 316 -17.67 -72.22 8.71
CA THR A 316 -17.60 -71.90 7.26
C THR A 316 -18.08 -70.49 6.89
N GLU A 317 -19.00 -69.92 7.66
CA GLU A 317 -19.59 -68.60 7.37
C GLU A 317 -18.67 -67.43 7.75
N ARG A 318 -17.87 -67.59 8.81
CA ARG A 318 -16.95 -66.55 9.30
C ARG A 318 -15.78 -66.30 8.35
N ILE A 319 -15.29 -67.35 7.69
CA ILE A 319 -14.20 -67.26 6.71
C ILE A 319 -14.67 -66.59 5.41
N ALA A 320 -15.92 -66.83 4.99
CA ALA A 320 -16.50 -66.19 3.81
C ALA A 320 -16.64 -64.66 4.01
N SER A 321 -17.18 -64.22 5.15
CA SER A 321 -17.29 -62.80 5.50
C SER A 321 -15.94 -62.09 5.62
N LEU A 322 -14.93 -62.74 6.21
CA LEU A 322 -13.57 -62.16 6.29
C LEU A 322 -12.91 -62.06 4.90
N THR A 323 -13.18 -62.99 4.00
CA THR A 323 -12.61 -62.98 2.63
C THR A 323 -13.22 -61.86 1.78
N THR A 324 -14.52 -61.59 1.92
CA THR A 324 -15.18 -60.47 1.25
C THR A 324 -14.70 -59.13 1.78
N GLU A 325 -14.50 -59.00 3.09
CA GLU A 325 -13.99 -57.78 3.71
C GLU A 325 -12.56 -57.46 3.25
N VAL A 326 -11.68 -58.46 3.19
CA VAL A 326 -10.32 -58.29 2.67
C VAL A 326 -10.32 -57.85 1.20
N LYS A 327 -11.22 -58.39 0.36
CA LYS A 327 -11.37 -57.93 -1.04
C LYS A 327 -11.83 -56.48 -1.13
N ASN A 328 -12.83 -56.09 -0.33
CA ASN A 328 -13.32 -54.72 -0.29
C ASN A 328 -12.25 -53.74 0.21
N LEU A 329 -11.51 -54.10 1.26
CA LEU A 329 -10.39 -53.31 1.78
C LEU A 329 -9.27 -53.16 0.75
N LYS A 330 -9.00 -54.19 -0.06
CA LYS A 330 -8.00 -54.12 -1.13
C LYS A 330 -8.40 -53.13 -2.22
N ILE A 331 -9.66 -53.15 -2.65
CA ILE A 331 -10.22 -52.18 -3.61
C ILE A 331 -10.15 -50.75 -3.05
N LEU A 332 -10.53 -50.57 -1.78
CA LEU A 332 -10.49 -49.27 -1.12
C LEU A 332 -9.05 -48.74 -1.00
N SER A 333 -8.09 -49.62 -0.72
CA SER A 333 -6.66 -49.29 -0.67
C SER A 333 -6.11 -48.90 -2.04
N GLU A 334 -6.51 -49.60 -3.11
CA GLU A 334 -6.10 -49.28 -4.48
C GLU A 334 -6.65 -47.90 -4.91
N TRP A 335 -7.93 -47.64 -4.61
CA TRP A 335 -8.58 -46.35 -4.88
C TRP A 335 -7.92 -45.20 -4.12
N GLN A 336 -7.62 -45.40 -2.84
CA GLN A 336 -6.96 -44.38 -2.03
C GLN A 336 -5.52 -44.12 -2.50
N ARG A 337 -4.80 -45.14 -2.96
CA ARG A 337 -3.47 -44.97 -3.59
C ARG A 337 -3.57 -44.13 -4.85
N GLN A 338 -4.49 -44.46 -5.75
CA GLN A 338 -4.68 -43.72 -6.99
C GLN A 338 -5.07 -42.25 -6.73
N ARG A 339 -5.90 -42.00 -5.71
CA ARG A 339 -6.26 -40.65 -5.26
C ARG A 339 -5.06 -39.88 -4.69
N ALA A 340 -4.15 -40.56 -4.00
CA ALA A 340 -2.92 -39.97 -3.49
C ALA A 340 -1.97 -39.60 -4.64
N ASP A 341 -1.77 -40.50 -5.60
CA ASP A 341 -0.92 -40.28 -6.77
C ASP A 341 -1.42 -39.08 -7.62
N ASP A 342 -2.74 -39.00 -7.86
CA ASP A 342 -3.35 -37.87 -8.57
C ASP A 342 -3.18 -36.54 -7.82
N SER A 343 -3.24 -36.58 -6.48
CA SER A 343 -3.04 -35.40 -5.65
C SER A 343 -1.57 -34.94 -5.66
N GLU A 344 -0.62 -35.89 -5.60
CA GLU A 344 0.81 -35.61 -5.67
C GLU A 344 1.20 -35.03 -7.04
N LYS A 345 0.62 -35.56 -8.11
CA LYS A 345 0.81 -35.02 -9.46
C LYS A 345 0.31 -33.58 -9.58
N LYS A 346 -0.92 -33.30 -9.12
CA LYS A 346 -1.48 -31.93 -9.10
C LYS A 346 -0.63 -30.97 -8.26
N PHE A 347 -0.12 -31.45 -7.12
CA PHE A 347 0.77 -30.67 -6.27
C PHE A 347 2.09 -30.34 -6.98
N SER A 348 2.70 -31.32 -7.64
CA SER A 348 3.95 -31.15 -8.38
C SER A 348 3.79 -30.18 -9.57
N GLU A 349 2.69 -30.29 -10.32
CA GLU A 349 2.36 -29.36 -11.41
C GLU A 349 2.12 -27.93 -10.89
N ALA A 350 1.44 -27.79 -9.76
CA ALA A 350 1.23 -26.49 -9.12
C ALA A 350 2.55 -25.88 -8.62
N LEU A 351 3.44 -26.69 -8.04
CA LEU A 351 4.77 -26.27 -7.60
C LEU A 351 5.61 -25.77 -8.78
N ALA A 352 5.70 -26.55 -9.86
CA ALA A 352 6.44 -26.17 -11.07
C ALA A 352 5.87 -24.90 -11.73
N SER A 353 4.55 -24.74 -11.73
CA SER A 353 3.89 -23.51 -12.21
C SER A 353 4.23 -22.30 -11.33
N SER A 354 4.30 -22.49 -10.01
CA SER A 354 4.70 -21.45 -9.06
C SER A 354 6.15 -21.03 -9.25
N GLU A 355 7.07 -21.98 -9.39
CA GLU A 355 8.50 -21.70 -9.65
C GLU A 355 8.69 -20.95 -10.97
N ASN A 356 7.97 -21.33 -12.03
CA ASN A 356 8.04 -20.62 -13.31
C ASN A 356 7.51 -19.18 -13.21
N LYS A 357 6.42 -18.96 -12.47
CA LYS A 357 5.92 -17.61 -12.18
C LYS A 357 6.92 -16.80 -11.36
N GLN A 358 7.60 -17.41 -10.40
CA GLN A 358 8.64 -16.76 -9.61
C GLN A 358 9.84 -16.35 -10.47
N LEU A 359 10.33 -17.22 -11.35
CA LEU A 359 11.42 -16.88 -12.27
C LEU A 359 11.05 -15.72 -13.21
N LYS A 360 9.81 -15.70 -13.73
CA LYS A 360 9.31 -14.57 -14.53
C LYS A 360 9.23 -13.28 -13.72
N LEU A 361 8.79 -13.37 -12.46
CA LEU A 361 8.75 -12.21 -11.56
C LEU A 361 10.16 -11.65 -11.34
N GLU A 362 11.14 -12.49 -11.01
CA GLU A 362 12.54 -12.07 -10.84
C GLU A 362 13.14 -11.45 -12.11
N GLU A 363 12.78 -11.95 -13.30
CA GLU A 363 13.20 -11.32 -14.56
C GLU A 363 12.56 -9.94 -14.75
N THR A 364 11.27 -9.79 -14.44
CA THR A 364 10.60 -8.50 -14.51
C THR A 364 11.14 -7.50 -13.48
N GLU A 365 11.46 -7.94 -12.28
CA GLU A 365 12.08 -7.11 -11.24
C GLU A 365 13.46 -6.59 -11.68
N ARG A 366 14.30 -7.44 -12.30
CA ARG A 366 15.56 -6.97 -12.89
C ARG A 366 15.34 -5.91 -13.97
N LYS A 367 14.32 -6.07 -14.83
CA LYS A 367 14.00 -5.07 -15.86
C LYS A 367 13.52 -3.75 -15.23
N VAL A 368 12.70 -3.81 -14.18
CA VAL A 368 12.27 -2.63 -13.43
C VAL A 368 13.47 -1.91 -12.83
N PHE A 369 14.40 -2.64 -12.21
CA PHE A 369 15.62 -2.05 -11.65
C PHE A 369 16.48 -1.35 -12.72
N GLN A 370 16.68 -1.99 -13.88
CA GLN A 370 17.39 -1.37 -15.01
C GLN A 370 16.69 -0.10 -15.51
N LEU A 371 15.36 -0.10 -15.58
CA LEU A 371 14.60 1.09 -15.96
C LEU A 371 14.74 2.19 -14.90
N GLN A 372 14.71 1.86 -13.61
CA GLN A 372 14.94 2.82 -12.52
C GLN A 372 16.32 3.48 -12.63
N GLU A 373 17.39 2.70 -12.80
CA GLU A 373 18.74 3.25 -13.03
C GLU A 373 18.79 4.15 -14.28
N SER A 374 18.07 3.79 -15.34
CA SER A 374 17.99 4.61 -16.55
C SER A 374 17.27 5.94 -16.31
N VAL A 375 16.22 5.94 -15.49
CA VAL A 375 15.48 7.13 -15.09
C VAL A 375 16.34 8.02 -14.21
N GLU A 376 16.98 7.47 -13.17
CA GLU A 376 17.88 8.23 -12.29
C GLU A 376 19.02 8.89 -13.08
N ARG A 377 19.62 8.18 -14.04
CA ARG A 377 20.65 8.75 -14.93
C ARG A 377 20.10 9.86 -15.83
N LEU A 378 18.84 9.74 -16.30
CA LEU A 378 18.20 10.79 -17.09
C LEU A 378 17.84 12.00 -16.22
N GLU A 379 17.41 11.79 -14.98
CA GLU A 379 17.15 12.84 -13.99
C GLU A 379 18.44 13.58 -13.62
N GLU A 380 19.55 12.87 -13.42
CA GLU A 380 20.88 13.46 -13.19
C GLU A 380 21.28 14.34 -14.39
N LYS A 381 21.16 13.83 -15.61
CA LYS A 381 21.42 14.63 -16.83
C LYS A 381 20.49 15.83 -16.97
N LEU A 382 19.23 15.71 -16.57
CA LEU A 382 18.30 16.83 -16.56
C LEU A 382 18.70 17.87 -15.52
N ALA A 383 19.12 17.46 -14.32
CA ALA A 383 19.64 18.34 -13.28
C ALA A 383 20.92 19.05 -13.74
N ASP A 384 21.83 18.35 -14.41
CA ASP A 384 23.05 18.91 -15.01
C ASP A 384 22.75 19.94 -16.12
N ILE A 385 21.67 19.77 -16.89
CA ILE A 385 21.25 20.76 -17.89
C ILE A 385 20.51 21.93 -17.24
N GLN A 386 19.76 21.68 -16.16
CA GLN A 386 19.05 22.71 -15.40
C GLN A 386 20.00 23.58 -14.57
N SER A 387 21.10 23.04 -14.05
CA SER A 387 22.08 23.74 -13.21
C SER A 387 22.72 24.96 -13.90
N PRO A 388 23.33 24.86 -15.10
CA PRO A 388 23.83 26.02 -15.85
C PRO A 388 22.72 27.00 -16.21
N ARG A 389 21.51 26.49 -16.51
CA ARG A 389 20.34 27.31 -16.83
C ARG A 389 19.83 28.09 -15.63
N GLN A 390 20.04 27.59 -14.41
CA GLN A 390 19.72 28.24 -13.15
C GLN A 390 20.83 29.20 -12.69
N VAL A 391 22.10 28.88 -12.96
CA VAL A 391 23.25 29.80 -12.78
C VAL A 391 23.14 31.01 -13.72
N LEU A 392 22.74 30.80 -14.97
CA LEU A 392 22.43 31.88 -15.93
C LEU A 392 21.18 32.69 -15.54
N ARG A 393 20.31 32.15 -14.68
CA ARG A 393 19.09 32.81 -14.18
C ARG A 393 19.30 33.48 -12.81
N GLN A 394 20.52 33.50 -12.26
CA GLN A 394 20.86 34.45 -11.20
C GLN A 394 21.25 35.78 -11.86
N PRO A 395 20.44 36.85 -11.74
CA PRO A 395 20.91 38.19 -12.04
C PRO A 395 22.09 38.49 -11.11
N GLY A 396 23.11 39.19 -11.59
CA GLY A 396 24.34 39.55 -10.87
C GLY A 396 24.13 40.33 -9.56
N LEU A 397 23.61 39.66 -8.52
CA LEU A 397 23.45 40.21 -7.17
C LEU A 397 24.73 40.15 -6.34
N SER A 398 25.79 39.47 -6.83
CA SER A 398 27.09 39.43 -6.15
C SER A 398 27.99 40.65 -6.44
N ASN A 399 27.64 41.52 -7.40
CA ASN A 399 28.45 42.71 -7.73
C ASN A 399 27.87 44.04 -7.21
N LEU A 400 26.78 44.02 -6.44
CA LEU A 400 26.12 45.24 -5.93
C LEU A 400 26.39 45.57 -4.44
N GLN A 401 27.31 44.86 -3.78
CA GLN A 401 27.74 45.17 -2.40
C GLN A 401 29.13 45.79 -2.27
N LYS A 402 29.83 46.11 -3.38
CA LYS A 402 31.19 46.70 -3.32
C LYS A 402 31.31 48.17 -3.77
N SER A 403 30.25 48.87 -4.16
CA SER A 403 30.35 50.29 -4.58
C SER A 403 29.57 51.29 -3.71
N LYS A 404 29.35 50.97 -2.44
CA LYS A 404 28.68 51.85 -1.47
C LYS A 404 29.60 52.27 -0.31
N PHE A 405 30.88 52.46 -0.58
CA PHE A 405 31.82 53.15 0.33
C PHE A 405 33.03 53.61 -0.48
N GLU A 406 32.86 54.72 -1.19
CA GLU A 406 33.86 55.67 -1.68
C GLU A 406 33.06 56.81 -2.34
#